data_AF-A0A5B7G7S9-F1
#
_entry.id   AF-A0A5B7G7S9-F1
#
_cell.length_a   1.000
_cell.length_b   1.000
_cell.length_c   1.000
_cell.angle_alpha   90.00
_cell.angle_beta   90.00
_cell.angle_gamma   90.00
#
_symmetry.space_group_name_H-M   'P 1'
#
loop_
_entity.id
_entity.type
_entity.pdbx_description
1 polymer ?
#
loop_
_entity_poly.entity_id
_entity_poly.type
_entity_poly.pdbx_seq_one_letter_code
_entity_poly.pdbx_strand_id
1 'polypeptide(L)'
;MAELMAEEGYLNAGYNMISLDDCWLAHERDEQGRLQPDPDRFPSGIPALANFVHGKGLKFGIYEDLGTKTCAGYPGVLGHLQTDANTFAEWGVDYIKLDGCYSSQEEMDEGTYMDLYYFFLILSSLRVRMKRKMDKEQRPG
;
A
#
# COMPACT_ATOMS: atom_id res chain seq x y z
N MET A 1 7.81 -4.77 -15.39
CA MET A 1 8.83 -4.42 -14.37
C MET A 1 9.05 -5.53 -13.37
N ALA A 2 8.02 -6.01 -12.65
CA ALA A 2 8.16 -7.11 -11.68
C ALA A 2 8.80 -8.39 -12.29
N GLU A 3 8.44 -8.74 -13.53
CA GLU A 3 9.06 -9.87 -14.26
C GLU A 3 10.55 -9.65 -14.49
N LEU A 4 10.93 -8.51 -15.08
CA LEU A 4 12.33 -8.14 -15.31
C LEU A 4 13.13 -8.15 -14.00
N MET A 5 12.57 -7.62 -12.91
CA MET A 5 13.24 -7.64 -11.62
C MET A 5 13.49 -9.06 -11.09
N ALA A 6 12.54 -9.98 -11.30
CA ALA A 6 12.66 -11.36 -10.88
C ALA A 6 13.60 -12.19 -11.79
N GLU A 7 13.62 -11.90 -13.09
CA GLU A 7 14.26 -12.75 -14.10
C GLU A 7 15.66 -12.25 -14.50
N GLU A 8 15.94 -10.94 -14.41
CA GLU A 8 17.19 -10.33 -14.89
C GLU A 8 18.21 -10.05 -13.78
N GLY A 9 18.05 -10.70 -12.61
CA GLY A 9 19.04 -10.69 -11.53
C GLY A 9 18.96 -9.51 -10.56
N TYR A 10 18.03 -8.57 -10.73
CA TYR A 10 17.80 -7.48 -9.78
C TYR A 10 17.39 -8.00 -8.40
N LEU A 11 16.48 -8.98 -8.35
CA LEU A 11 16.08 -9.62 -7.11
C LEU A 11 17.26 -10.30 -6.40
N ASN A 12 18.12 -10.99 -7.16
CA ASN A 12 19.34 -11.63 -6.63
C ASN A 12 20.36 -10.60 -6.11
N ALA A 13 20.39 -9.41 -6.70
CA ALA A 13 21.20 -8.28 -6.23
C ALA A 13 20.58 -7.57 -5.02
N GLY A 14 19.38 -7.96 -4.57
CA GLY A 14 18.72 -7.43 -3.37
C GLY A 14 17.62 -6.39 -3.63
N TYR A 15 17.36 -6.02 -4.89
CA TYR A 15 16.24 -5.14 -5.24
C TYR A 15 14.93 -5.93 -5.19
N ASN A 16 14.23 -5.84 -4.07
CA ASN A 16 13.09 -6.71 -3.76
C ASN A 16 11.74 -5.98 -3.64
N MET A 17 11.65 -4.71 -4.03
CA MET A 17 10.43 -3.91 -3.90
C MET A 17 10.10 -3.19 -5.21
N ILE A 18 8.86 -3.31 -5.65
CA ILE A 18 8.23 -2.46 -6.67
C ILE A 18 7.37 -1.45 -5.93
N SER A 19 7.65 -0.15 -6.10
CA SER A 19 6.82 0.91 -5.52
C SER A 19 6.05 1.63 -6.61
N LEU A 20 4.74 1.77 -6.41
CA LEU A 20 3.86 2.62 -7.22
C LEU A 20 3.84 4.02 -6.60
N ASP A 21 4.20 5.03 -7.38
CA ASP A 21 4.20 6.43 -6.91
C ASP A 21 2.83 7.10 -7.11
N ASP A 22 2.76 8.42 -6.94
CA ASP A 22 1.53 9.22 -7.08
C ASP A 22 0.80 8.98 -8.41
N CYS A 23 -0.42 9.48 -8.47
CA CYS A 23 -1.38 9.39 -9.55
C CYS A 23 -2.09 8.04 -9.69
N TRP A 24 -1.83 6.99 -8.91
CA TRP A 24 -2.54 5.71 -9.09
C TRP A 24 -4.05 5.75 -8.81
N LEU A 25 -4.48 6.77 -8.08
CA LEU A 25 -5.83 6.98 -7.57
C LEU A 25 -6.82 7.39 -8.66
N ALA A 26 -8.08 7.00 -8.47
CA ALA A 26 -9.20 7.75 -9.03
C ALA A 26 -9.31 9.13 -8.34
N HIS A 27 -9.96 10.09 -8.98
CA HIS A 27 -10.09 11.44 -8.42
C HIS A 27 -10.99 11.53 -7.17
N GLU A 28 -11.84 10.52 -6.93
CA GLU A 28 -12.80 10.52 -5.85
C GLU A 28 -12.72 9.23 -5.03
N ARG A 29 -12.97 9.35 -3.72
CA ARG A 29 -13.15 8.21 -2.81
C ARG A 29 -14.48 7.50 -3.11
N ASP A 30 -14.60 6.24 -2.71
CA ASP A 30 -15.86 5.50 -2.84
C ASP A 30 -16.93 6.01 -1.85
N GLU A 31 -18.14 5.47 -1.95
CA GLU A 31 -19.26 5.81 -1.05
C GLU A 31 -18.98 5.49 0.43
N GLN A 32 -17.99 4.64 0.73
CA GLN A 32 -17.54 4.31 2.07
C GLN A 32 -16.33 5.14 2.53
N GLY A 33 -15.91 6.12 1.71
CA GLY A 33 -14.78 6.99 1.98
C GLY A 33 -13.41 6.33 1.78
N ARG A 34 -13.32 5.21 1.06
CA ARG A 34 -12.05 4.53 0.76
C ARG A 34 -11.41 5.09 -0.50
N LEU A 35 -10.08 5.05 -0.53
CA LEU A 35 -9.30 5.29 -1.74
C LEU A 35 -9.63 4.23 -2.80
N GLN A 36 -9.67 4.66 -4.06
CA GLN A 36 -9.95 3.80 -5.20
C GLN A 36 -8.81 3.92 -6.21
N PRO A 37 -8.34 2.80 -6.79
CA PRO A 37 -7.46 2.90 -7.95
C PRO A 37 -8.24 3.43 -9.15
N ASP A 38 -7.53 4.12 -10.03
CA ASP A 38 -8.08 4.55 -11.30
C ASP A 38 -8.56 3.34 -12.12
N PRO A 39 -9.85 3.29 -12.53
CA PRO A 39 -10.41 2.09 -13.13
C PRO A 39 -9.89 1.83 -14.56
N ASP A 40 -9.42 2.86 -15.25
CA ASP A 40 -8.90 2.72 -16.62
C ASP A 40 -7.45 2.24 -16.60
N ARG A 41 -6.66 2.73 -15.64
CA ARG A 41 -5.24 2.37 -15.49
C ARG A 41 -5.02 1.09 -14.70
N PHE A 42 -5.89 0.80 -13.74
CA PHE A 42 -5.85 -0.38 -12.90
C PHE A 42 -7.19 -1.13 -12.91
N PRO A 43 -7.64 -1.63 -14.08
CA PRO A 43 -8.95 -2.29 -14.22
C PRO A 43 -9.08 -3.58 -13.39
N SER A 44 -7.97 -4.22 -13.05
CA SER A 44 -7.93 -5.39 -12.16
C SER A 44 -7.78 -5.01 -10.67
N GLY A 45 -7.63 -3.73 -10.36
CA GLY A 45 -7.41 -3.19 -9.02
C GLY A 45 -6.01 -3.47 -8.45
N ILE A 46 -5.70 -2.77 -7.35
CA ILE A 46 -4.43 -2.93 -6.62
C ILE A 46 -4.24 -4.33 -6.04
N PRO A 47 -5.26 -5.02 -5.47
CA PRO A 47 -5.06 -6.38 -4.94
C PRO A 47 -4.53 -7.37 -5.98
N ALA A 48 -4.97 -7.28 -7.24
CA ALA A 48 -4.47 -8.12 -8.31
C ALA A 48 -2.99 -7.82 -8.62
N LEU A 49 -2.63 -6.53 -8.64
CA LEU A 49 -1.25 -6.09 -8.85
C LEU A 49 -0.33 -6.54 -7.71
N ALA A 50 -0.73 -6.35 -6.45
CA ALA A 50 0.01 -6.79 -5.27
C ALA A 50 0.24 -8.31 -5.30
N ASN A 51 -0.80 -9.10 -5.54
CA ASN A 51 -0.68 -10.55 -5.67
C ASN A 51 0.27 -10.97 -6.80
N PHE A 52 0.25 -10.27 -7.94
CA PHE A 52 1.17 -10.53 -9.04
C PHE A 52 2.63 -10.25 -8.64
N VAL A 53 2.89 -9.10 -8.01
CA VAL A 53 4.23 -8.72 -7.50
C VAL A 53 4.73 -9.75 -6.48
N HIS A 54 3.88 -10.13 -5.51
CA HIS A 54 4.20 -11.16 -4.51
C HIS A 54 4.50 -12.52 -5.16
N GLY A 55 3.75 -12.89 -6.20
CA GLY A 55 3.97 -14.13 -6.96
C GLY A 55 5.35 -14.21 -7.64
N LYS A 56 6.00 -13.06 -7.86
CA LYS A 56 7.37 -12.97 -8.38
C LYS A 56 8.44 -12.92 -7.27
N GLY A 57 8.06 -13.09 -6.00
CA GLY A 57 8.97 -13.03 -4.85
C GLY A 57 9.38 -11.60 -4.46
N LEU A 58 8.66 -10.59 -4.95
CA LEU A 58 8.89 -9.17 -4.68
C LEU A 58 7.89 -8.65 -3.65
N LYS A 59 8.21 -7.51 -3.03
CA LYS A 59 7.32 -6.71 -2.17
C LYS A 59 6.66 -5.60 -2.97
N PHE A 60 5.46 -5.21 -2.57
CA PHE A 60 4.69 -4.15 -3.21
C PHE A 60 4.58 -2.91 -2.31
N GLY A 61 5.07 -1.78 -2.79
CA GLY A 61 4.93 -0.47 -2.18
C GLY A 61 3.89 0.39 -2.91
N ILE A 62 3.21 1.25 -2.17
CA ILE A 62 2.27 2.24 -2.72
C ILE A 62 2.56 3.63 -2.17
N TYR A 63 2.10 4.65 -2.86
CA TYR A 63 2.24 6.04 -2.45
C TYR A 63 0.95 6.56 -1.83
N GLU A 64 1.11 7.38 -0.81
CA GLU A 64 0.09 8.33 -0.38
C GLU A 64 0.69 9.65 0.12
N ASP A 65 -0.20 10.59 0.47
CA ASP A 65 0.16 11.86 1.08
C ASP A 65 -0.62 12.10 2.38
N LEU A 66 0.08 12.59 3.40
CA LEU A 66 -0.47 12.90 4.72
C LEU A 66 -1.54 14.01 4.68
N GLY A 67 -1.44 14.93 3.72
CA GLY A 67 -2.35 16.06 3.60
C GLY A 67 -3.75 15.72 3.10
N THR A 68 -4.51 16.77 2.80
CA THR A 68 -5.86 16.62 2.20
C THR A 68 -5.82 16.12 0.76
N LYS A 69 -4.69 16.30 0.08
CA LYS A 69 -4.46 15.88 -1.30
C LYS A 69 -3.03 15.38 -1.49
N THR A 70 -2.84 14.52 -2.47
CA THR A 70 -1.51 14.19 -2.96
C THR A 70 -0.86 15.38 -3.66
N CYS A 71 0.46 15.34 -3.85
CA CYS A 71 1.17 16.38 -4.60
C CYS A 71 0.61 16.61 -6.02
N ALA A 72 0.09 15.56 -6.68
CA ALA A 72 -0.60 15.67 -7.97
C ALA A 72 -2.10 16.04 -7.88
N GLY A 73 -2.64 16.21 -6.67
CA GLY A 73 -3.99 16.71 -6.43
C GLY A 73 -5.08 15.64 -6.29
N TYR A 74 -4.72 14.37 -6.09
CA TYR A 74 -5.65 13.28 -5.78
C TYR A 74 -6.02 13.27 -4.28
N PRO A 75 -7.01 12.49 -3.81
CA PRO A 75 -7.36 12.44 -2.39
C PRO A 75 -6.18 11.99 -1.52
N GLY A 76 -5.82 12.78 -0.49
CA GLY A 76 -4.81 12.41 0.52
C GLY A 76 -5.44 11.79 1.77
N VAL A 77 -4.63 11.37 2.75
CA VAL A 77 -5.10 10.55 3.89
C VAL A 77 -5.62 11.35 5.09
N LEU A 78 -5.48 12.68 5.12
CA LEU A 78 -5.92 13.49 6.26
C LEU A 78 -7.41 13.25 6.57
N GLY A 79 -7.73 12.89 7.82
CA GLY A 79 -9.08 12.53 8.26
C GLY A 79 -9.52 11.09 7.92
N HIS A 80 -8.72 10.35 7.15
CA HIS A 80 -9.02 8.98 6.69
C HIS A 80 -7.92 7.95 7.02
N LEU A 81 -6.85 8.34 7.73
CA LEU A 81 -5.65 7.51 7.97
C LEU A 81 -5.96 6.06 8.35
N GLN A 82 -6.86 5.84 9.32
CA GLN A 82 -7.17 4.48 9.79
C GLN A 82 -7.87 3.64 8.71
N THR A 83 -8.78 4.24 7.95
CA THR A 83 -9.50 3.59 6.84
C THR A 83 -8.54 3.25 5.70
N ASP A 84 -7.62 4.17 5.40
CA ASP A 84 -6.66 4.01 4.30
C ASP A 84 -5.60 2.97 4.66
N ALA A 85 -5.08 2.98 5.89
CA ALA A 85 -4.18 1.95 6.39
C ALA A 85 -4.81 0.55 6.36
N ASN A 86 -6.09 0.43 6.75
CA ASN A 86 -6.82 -0.83 6.65
C ASN A 86 -6.98 -1.26 5.18
N THR A 87 -7.27 -0.31 4.28
CA THR A 87 -7.38 -0.56 2.84
C THR A 87 -6.07 -1.12 2.27
N PHE A 88 -4.93 -0.51 2.59
CA PHE A 88 -3.62 -0.98 2.15
C PHE A 88 -3.27 -2.37 2.70
N ALA A 89 -3.55 -2.61 3.98
CA ALA A 89 -3.34 -3.93 4.58
C ALA A 89 -4.25 -5.02 3.96
N GLU A 90 -5.50 -4.68 3.62
CA GLU A 90 -6.43 -5.56 2.92
C GLU A 90 -5.92 -5.92 1.52
N TRP A 91 -5.40 -4.94 0.78
CA TRP A 91 -4.86 -5.08 -0.57
C TRP A 91 -3.51 -5.79 -0.63
N GLY A 92 -2.81 -5.94 0.49
CA GLY A 92 -1.52 -6.63 0.56
C GLY A 92 -0.33 -5.72 0.25
N VAL A 93 -0.42 -4.44 0.61
CA VAL A 93 0.71 -3.50 0.53
C VAL A 93 1.73 -3.81 1.62
N ASP A 94 3.02 -3.80 1.26
CA ASP A 94 4.14 -4.05 2.17
C ASP A 94 4.85 -2.78 2.64
N TYR A 95 4.68 -1.68 1.89
CA TYR A 95 5.35 -0.40 2.14
C TYR A 95 4.49 0.77 1.65
N ILE A 96 4.49 1.88 2.39
CA ILE A 96 3.85 3.12 1.99
C ILE A 96 4.92 4.20 1.94
N LYS A 97 5.05 4.88 0.79
CA LYS A 97 5.71 6.18 0.70
C LYS A 97 4.66 7.22 1.09
N LEU A 98 4.88 7.95 2.18
CA LEU A 98 3.98 9.00 2.64
C LEU A 98 4.62 10.37 2.42
N ASP A 99 4.05 11.16 1.52
CA ASP A 99 4.47 12.55 1.26
C ASP A 99 3.75 13.54 2.19
N GLY A 100 4.12 14.82 2.10
CA GLY A 100 3.59 15.89 2.96
C GLY A 100 2.98 17.08 2.22
N CYS A 101 2.60 16.96 0.95
CA CYS A 101 1.93 18.06 0.27
C CYS A 101 0.57 18.35 0.91
N TYR A 102 0.07 19.58 0.81
CA TYR A 102 -1.25 19.95 1.36
C TYR A 102 -1.46 19.60 2.85
N SER A 103 -0.36 19.54 3.62
CA SER A 103 -0.32 19.37 5.07
C SER A 103 0.40 20.54 5.73
N SER A 104 0.07 20.79 6.99
CA SER A 104 0.77 21.73 7.86
C SER A 104 1.96 21.05 8.54
N GLN A 105 2.88 21.87 9.08
CA GLN A 105 4.02 21.33 9.82
C GLN A 105 3.58 20.54 11.06
N GLU A 106 2.53 20.97 11.75
CA GLU A 106 1.99 20.27 12.92
C GLU A 106 1.42 18.90 12.53
N GLU A 107 0.67 18.82 11.43
CA GLU A 107 0.17 17.55 10.91
C GLU A 107 1.31 16.60 10.52
N MET A 108 2.37 17.09 9.88
CA MET A 108 3.57 16.29 9.59
C MET A 108 4.28 15.80 10.86
N ASP A 109 4.40 16.67 11.86
CA ASP A 109 5.04 16.33 13.13
C ASP A 109 4.21 15.28 13.90
N GLU A 110 2.88 15.33 13.86
CA GLU A 110 2.00 14.27 14.39
C GLU A 110 2.05 12.98 13.53
N GLY A 111 2.07 13.14 12.20
CA GLY A 111 2.15 12.05 11.23
C GLY A 111 3.38 11.17 11.41
N THR A 112 4.54 11.76 11.75
CA THR A 112 5.77 11.00 12.03
C THR A 112 5.67 10.08 13.25
N TYR A 113 4.82 10.40 14.25
CA TYR A 113 4.52 9.48 15.35
C TYR A 113 3.56 8.36 14.92
N MET A 114 2.66 8.66 13.99
CA MET A 114 1.69 7.71 13.46
C MET A 114 2.27 6.76 12.40
N ASP A 115 3.28 7.17 11.64
CA ASP A 115 4.03 6.31 10.70
C ASP A 115 4.60 5.06 11.39
N LEU A 116 5.13 5.24 12.60
CA LEU A 116 5.60 4.12 13.41
C LEU A 116 4.44 3.19 13.80
N TYR A 117 3.30 3.74 14.21
CA TYR A 117 2.11 2.96 14.61
C TYR A 117 1.45 2.24 13.43
N TYR A 118 1.37 2.87 12.26
CA TYR A 118 0.82 2.28 11.04
C TYR A 118 1.75 1.22 10.44
N PHE A 119 3.06 1.43 10.49
CA PHE A 119 4.04 0.37 10.20
C PHE A 119 3.80 -0.85 11.10
N PHE A 120 3.55 -0.65 12.40
CA PHE A 120 3.19 -1.74 13.31
C PHE A 120 1.80 -2.36 13.03
N LEU A 121 0.79 -1.59 12.60
CA LEU A 121 -0.53 -2.10 12.23
C LEU A 121 -0.52 -2.93 10.94
N ILE A 122 0.21 -2.48 9.91
CA ILE A 122 0.42 -3.23 8.67
C ILE A 122 1.18 -4.53 9.00
N LEU A 123 2.27 -4.46 9.76
CA LEU A 123 3.04 -5.64 10.17
C LEU A 123 2.25 -6.60 11.08
N SER A 124 1.39 -6.10 11.96
CA SER A 124 0.56 -6.94 12.83
C SER A 124 -0.58 -7.61 12.06
N SER A 125 -1.20 -6.91 11.11
CA SER A 125 -2.20 -7.47 10.19
C SER A 125 -1.58 -8.53 9.26
N LEU A 126 -0.36 -8.28 8.75
CA LEU A 126 0.42 -9.26 8.00
C LEU A 126 0.76 -10.51 8.85
N ARG A 127 1.14 -10.35 10.13
CA ARG A 127 1.33 -11.49 11.06
C ARG A 127 0.05 -12.30 11.27
N VAL A 128 -1.10 -11.64 11.45
CA VAL A 128 -2.40 -12.33 11.61
C VAL A 128 -2.78 -13.07 10.32
N ARG A 129 -2.55 -12.48 9.14
CA ARG A 129 -2.86 -13.08 7.84
C ARG A 129 -1.95 -14.27 7.52
N MET A 130 -0.65 -14.20 7.84
CA MET A 130 0.28 -15.34 7.74
C MET A 130 -0.14 -16.50 8.66
N LYS A 131 -0.50 -16.22 9.91
CA LYS A 131 -0.95 -17.25 10.85
C LYS A 131 -2.22 -17.94 10.35
N ARG A 132 -3.21 -17.19 9.87
CA ARG A 132 -4.44 -17.73 9.27
C ARG A 132 -4.19 -18.54 7.99
N LYS A 133 -3.17 -18.19 7.19
CA LYS A 133 -2.79 -18.92 5.97
C LYS A 133 -2.10 -20.24 6.33
N MET A 134 -1.17 -20.24 7.27
CA MET A 134 -0.53 -21.45 7.82
C MET A 134 -1.54 -22.41 8.48
N ASP A 135 -2.49 -21.88 9.25
CA ASP A 135 -3.55 -22.67 9.90
C ASP A 135 -4.56 -23.28 8.90
N LYS A 136 -4.63 -22.74 7.67
CA LYS A 136 -5.44 -23.30 6.58
C LYS A 136 -4.69 -24.36 5.78
N GLU A 137 -3.38 -24.20 5.58
CA GLU A 137 -2.53 -25.21 4.92
C GLU A 137 -2.24 -26.44 5.79
N GLN A 138 -2.36 -26.33 7.13
CA GLN A 138 -2.13 -27.42 8.07
C GLN A 138 -3.38 -28.25 8.45
N ARG A 139 -4.55 -27.96 7.86
CA ARG A 139 -5.72 -28.83 8.05
C ARG A 139 -5.66 -30.02 7.07
N PRO A 140 -5.58 -31.27 7.55
CA PRO A 140 -5.77 -32.41 6.66
C PRO A 140 -7.22 -32.39 6.14
N GLY A 141 -7.38 -32.67 4.85
CA GLY A 141 -8.68 -32.82 4.19
C GLY A 141 -9.49 -33.99 4.73
#